data_AF-A0A3A4ZES5-F1
#
_entry.id   AF-A0A3A4ZES5-F1
#
_cell.length_a   1.000
_cell.length_b   1.000
_cell.length_c   1.000
_cell.angle_alpha   90.00
_cell.angle_beta   90.00
_cell.angle_gamma   90.00
#
_symmetry.space_group_name_H-M   'P 1'
#
loop_
_entity.id
_entity.type
_entity.pdbx_description
1 polymer ?
#
loop_
_entity_poly.entity_id
_entity_poly.type
_entity_poly.pdbx_seq_one_letter_code
_entity_poly.pdbx_strand_id
1 'polypeptide(L)'
;MVLDIFFRKPNRRAGGSVEDLDRVIAAIESFAPRQYKKERELYYYNYRMVAAYRGPLMLLLESLCQEKAFSNDEFAFGREIFLRLKDFYDVKNTLPEVKALADPSLRRKFQDLFRFFFGKKGRWPSEI
;
A
#
# COMPACT_ATOMS: atom_id res chain seq x y z
N MET A 1 14.18 11.24 -14.83
CA MET A 1 13.88 11.92 -13.55
C MET A 1 12.46 12.49 -13.62
N VAL A 2 11.44 11.75 -13.18
CA VAL A 2 10.04 12.24 -13.14
C VAL A 2 9.27 11.68 -11.94
N LEU A 3 9.95 11.47 -10.79
CA LEU A 3 9.28 10.94 -9.57
C LEU A 3 9.35 11.93 -8.40
N ASP A 4 10.34 12.81 -8.36
CA ASP A 4 10.58 13.74 -7.25
C ASP A 4 9.55 14.89 -7.13
N ILE A 5 8.70 15.10 -8.14
CA ILE A 5 7.70 16.18 -8.14
C ILE A 5 6.40 15.73 -7.45
N PHE A 6 6.17 14.43 -7.29
CA PHE A 6 4.89 13.89 -6.78
C PHE A 6 4.81 13.81 -5.25
N PHE A 7 5.92 13.97 -4.52
CA PHE A 7 5.98 13.76 -3.06
C PHE A 7 6.16 15.06 -2.26
N ARG A 8 5.56 16.17 -2.69
CA ARG A 8 5.43 17.36 -1.84
C ARG A 8 4.45 17.06 -0.70
N LYS A 9 5.00 16.88 0.50
CA LYS A 9 4.38 16.82 1.84
C LYS A 9 2.86 17.13 1.84
N PRO A 10 1.97 16.14 2.02
CA PRO A 10 0.54 16.36 1.92
C PRO A 10 0.06 17.27 3.04
N ASN A 11 -0.54 18.39 2.65
CA ASN A 11 -1.26 19.26 3.56
C ASN A 11 -2.47 18.50 4.12
N ARG A 12 -2.63 18.52 5.43
CA ARG A 12 -3.55 17.74 6.26
C ARG A 12 -5.04 17.87 5.87
N ARG A 13 -5.49 17.22 4.80
CA ARG A 13 -6.88 16.80 4.63
C ARG A 13 -6.90 15.28 4.69
N ALA A 14 -7.18 14.75 5.89
CA ALA A 14 -7.23 13.33 6.16
C ALA A 14 -8.37 12.69 5.34
N GLY A 15 -7.99 12.09 4.21
CA GLY A 15 -8.91 11.53 3.22
C GLY A 15 -8.61 12.13 1.86
N GLY A 16 -7.51 11.67 1.24
CA GLY A 16 -7.16 12.04 -0.14
C GLY A 16 -8.37 11.91 -1.05
N SER A 17 -8.53 12.82 -2.01
CA SER A 17 -9.69 12.82 -2.90
C SER A 17 -9.68 11.59 -3.83
N VAL A 18 -10.78 11.32 -4.53
CA VAL A 18 -10.80 10.27 -5.55
C VAL A 18 -9.80 10.62 -6.66
N GLU A 19 -9.72 11.89 -7.00
CA GLU A 19 -8.79 12.44 -7.97
C GLU A 19 -7.32 12.25 -7.56
N ASP A 20 -7.00 12.40 -6.27
CA ASP A 20 -5.65 12.15 -5.77
C ASP A 20 -5.31 10.65 -5.82
N LEU A 21 -6.24 9.77 -5.46
CA LEU A 21 -6.07 8.33 -5.59
C LEU A 21 -5.86 7.92 -7.04
N ASP A 22 -6.63 8.47 -7.98
CA ASP A 22 -6.49 8.16 -9.40
C ASP A 22 -5.12 8.55 -9.95
N ARG A 23 -4.51 9.64 -9.44
CA ARG A 23 -3.12 10.01 -9.77
C ARG A 23 -2.11 9.01 -9.24
N VAL A 24 -2.25 8.57 -7.99
CA VAL A 24 -1.35 7.57 -7.39
C VAL A 24 -1.49 6.23 -8.13
N ILE A 25 -2.73 5.82 -8.45
CA ILE A 25 -3.00 4.61 -9.25
C ILE A 25 -2.32 4.72 -10.61
N ALA A 26 -2.47 5.84 -11.33
CA ALA A 26 -1.81 6.05 -12.61
C ALA A 26 -0.27 5.96 -12.51
N ALA A 27 0.33 6.50 -11.44
CA ALA A 27 1.76 6.36 -11.20
C ALA A 27 2.17 4.90 -10.96
N ILE A 28 1.39 4.14 -10.18
CA ILE A 28 1.62 2.70 -9.95
C ILE A 28 1.54 1.91 -11.24
N GLU A 29 0.50 2.14 -12.05
CA GLU A 29 0.29 1.43 -13.32
C GLU A 29 1.39 1.70 -14.36
N SER A 30 2.21 2.74 -14.17
CA SER A 30 3.36 3.00 -15.03
C SER A 30 4.52 2.01 -14.83
N PHE A 31 4.63 1.39 -13.64
CA PHE A 31 5.71 0.45 -13.31
C PHE A 31 5.23 -0.95 -12.91
N ALA A 32 4.02 -1.08 -12.39
CA ALA A 32 3.53 -2.36 -11.86
C ALA A 32 3.33 -3.42 -12.97
N PRO A 33 3.53 -4.72 -12.68
CA PRO A 33 3.38 -5.77 -13.68
C PRO A 33 1.95 -5.81 -14.25
N ARG A 34 1.82 -5.71 -15.57
CA ARG A 34 0.52 -5.64 -16.26
C ARG A 34 -0.37 -6.86 -16.04
N GLN A 35 0.23 -8.04 -15.87
CA GLN A 35 -0.48 -9.29 -15.65
C GLN A 35 -1.32 -9.32 -14.36
N TYR A 36 -1.02 -8.46 -13.38
CA TYR A 36 -1.73 -8.38 -12.10
C TYR A 36 -2.69 -7.19 -12.00
N LYS A 37 -2.99 -6.52 -13.12
CA LYS A 37 -3.84 -5.32 -13.12
C LYS A 37 -5.24 -5.60 -12.56
N LYS A 38 -5.85 -6.72 -12.96
CA LYS A 38 -7.20 -7.12 -12.50
C LYS A 38 -7.24 -7.35 -11.00
N GLU A 39 -6.18 -7.91 -10.44
CA GLU A 39 -6.03 -8.16 -9.01
C GLU A 39 -5.87 -6.85 -8.25
N ARG A 40 -5.06 -5.90 -8.75
CA ARG A 40 -4.97 -4.56 -8.15
C ARG A 40 -6.31 -3.83 -8.16
N GLU A 41 -7.07 -3.92 -9.25
CA GLU A 41 -8.42 -3.38 -9.35
C GLU A 41 -9.37 -4.00 -8.33
N LEU A 42 -9.44 -5.34 -8.30
CA LEU A 42 -10.35 -6.10 -7.46
C LEU A 42 -10.07 -5.92 -5.97
N TYR A 43 -8.81 -6.02 -5.56
CA TYR A 43 -8.44 -6.06 -4.13
C TYR A 43 -8.16 -4.68 -3.54
N TYR A 44 -7.85 -3.66 -4.36
CA TYR A 44 -7.42 -2.36 -3.84
C TYR A 44 -8.17 -1.19 -4.49
N TYR A 45 -8.13 -1.03 -5.81
CA TYR A 45 -8.61 0.22 -6.42
C TYR A 45 -10.12 0.44 -6.28
N ASN A 46 -10.92 -0.63 -6.26
CA ASN A 46 -12.36 -0.52 -6.04
C ASN A 46 -12.73 0.12 -4.69
N TYR A 47 -11.84 0.05 -3.69
CA TYR A 47 -12.06 0.69 -2.39
C TYR A 47 -11.96 2.22 -2.43
N ARG A 48 -11.48 2.85 -3.53
CA ARG A 48 -11.44 4.32 -3.66
C ARG A 48 -12.82 4.98 -3.51
N MET A 49 -13.87 4.23 -3.87
CA MET A 49 -15.26 4.68 -3.78
C MET A 49 -15.83 4.54 -2.36
N VAL A 50 -15.19 3.78 -1.48
CA VAL A 50 -15.66 3.53 -0.11
C VAL A 50 -14.98 4.53 0.83
N ALA A 51 -15.74 5.52 1.32
CA ALA A 51 -15.22 6.64 2.09
C ALA A 51 -14.32 6.23 3.27
N ALA A 52 -14.73 5.21 4.04
CA ALA A 52 -13.97 4.72 5.20
C ALA A 52 -12.58 4.16 4.83
N TYR A 53 -12.44 3.59 3.63
CA TYR A 53 -11.18 3.00 3.17
C TYR A 53 -10.32 4.00 2.40
N ARG A 54 -10.85 5.17 2.02
CA ARG A 54 -10.15 6.11 1.13
C ARG A 54 -8.82 6.60 1.72
N GLY A 55 -8.84 7.02 2.99
CA GLY A 55 -7.63 7.44 3.70
C GLY A 55 -6.60 6.33 3.83
N PRO A 56 -6.96 5.16 4.41
CA PRO A 56 -6.06 4.02 4.52
C PRO A 56 -5.51 3.52 3.17
N LEU A 57 -6.35 3.48 2.13
CA LEU A 57 -5.94 3.10 0.78
C LEU A 57 -4.91 4.09 0.22
N MET A 58 -5.14 5.39 0.37
CA MET A 58 -4.21 6.42 -0.10
C MET A 58 -2.82 6.23 0.51
N LEU A 59 -2.74 6.09 1.83
CA LEU A 59 -1.47 5.88 2.53
C LEU A 59 -0.75 4.61 2.07
N LEU A 60 -1.50 3.52 1.87
CA LEU A 60 -0.93 2.27 1.36
C LEU A 60 -0.36 2.45 -0.05
N LEU A 61 -1.13 3.04 -0.97
CA LEU A 61 -0.71 3.20 -2.36
C LEU A 61 0.45 4.21 -2.50
N GLU A 62 0.45 5.29 -1.71
CA GLU A 62 1.57 6.24 -1.66
C GLU A 62 2.86 5.56 -1.19
N SER A 63 2.81 4.76 -0.11
CA SER A 63 3.98 4.01 0.35
C SER A 63 4.47 3.01 -0.70
N LEU A 64 3.56 2.34 -1.43
CA LEU A 64 3.94 1.44 -2.55
C LEU A 64 4.57 2.19 -3.73
N CYS A 65 4.20 3.45 -3.95
CA CYS A 65 4.76 4.30 -4.99
C CYS A 65 6.20 4.75 -4.69
N GLN A 66 6.65 4.62 -3.43
CA GLN A 66 8.03 4.90 -3.02
C GLN A 66 8.99 3.75 -3.35
N GLU A 67 8.81 3.07 -4.48
CA GLU A 67 9.58 1.88 -4.90
C GLU A 67 11.11 2.05 -4.77
N LYS A 68 11.63 3.27 -4.95
CA LYS A 68 13.06 3.56 -4.76
C LYS A 68 13.55 3.31 -3.31
N ALA A 69 12.68 3.44 -2.31
CA ALA A 69 12.98 3.13 -0.92
C ALA A 69 13.15 1.61 -0.68
N PHE A 70 12.43 0.78 -1.45
CA PHE A 70 12.54 -0.68 -1.39
C PHE A 70 13.95 -1.19 -1.71
N SER A 71 14.65 -0.53 -2.63
CA SER A 71 16.02 -0.91 -3.01
C SER A 71 17.09 -0.52 -1.99
N ASN A 72 16.80 0.43 -1.09
CA ASN A 72 17.76 0.93 -0.11
C ASN A 72 17.68 0.17 1.22
N ASP A 73 16.46 -0.13 1.69
CA ASP A 73 16.23 -0.90 2.91
C ASP A 73 14.93 -1.69 2.80
N GLU A 74 15.06 -2.94 2.33
CA GLU A 74 13.93 -3.85 2.14
C GLU A 74 13.17 -4.12 3.45
N PHE A 75 13.87 -4.10 4.60
CA PHE A 75 13.27 -4.41 5.89
C PHE A 75 12.42 -3.24 6.40
N ALA A 76 12.97 -2.03 6.37
CA ALA A 76 12.25 -0.82 6.75
C ALA A 76 11.02 -0.61 5.86
N PHE A 77 11.18 -0.80 4.53
CA PHE A 77 10.07 -0.72 3.59
C PHE A 77 9.01 -1.81 3.88
N GLY A 78 9.43 -3.06 4.11
CA GLY A 78 8.51 -4.15 4.46
C GLY A 78 7.70 -3.86 5.72
N ARG A 79 8.32 -3.29 6.76
CA ARG A 79 7.64 -2.87 7.99
C ARG A 79 6.64 -1.75 7.74
N GLU A 80 7.00 -0.72 6.97
CA GLU A 80 6.07 0.35 6.62
C GLU A 80 4.85 -0.20 5.86
N ILE A 81 5.08 -1.00 4.83
CA ILE A 81 4.00 -1.59 4.03
C ILE A 81 3.10 -2.49 4.87
N PHE A 82 3.68 -3.26 5.81
CA PHE A 82 2.88 -4.06 6.75
C PHE A 82 1.93 -3.18 7.57
N LEU A 83 2.43 -2.08 8.14
CA LEU A 83 1.61 -1.18 8.97
C LEU A 83 0.47 -0.56 8.14
N ARG A 84 0.79 -0.08 6.93
CA ARG A 84 -0.24 0.46 6.01
C ARG A 84 -1.27 -0.59 5.62
N LEU A 85 -0.83 -1.82 5.37
CA LEU A 85 -1.72 -2.92 5.00
C LEU A 85 -2.64 -3.30 6.16
N LYS A 86 -2.12 -3.33 7.40
CA LYS A 86 -2.92 -3.54 8.61
C LYS A 86 -4.01 -2.48 8.70
N ASP A 87 -3.64 -1.21 8.62
CA ASP A 87 -4.59 -0.09 8.74
C ASP A 87 -5.64 -0.10 7.62
N PHE A 88 -5.28 -0.56 6.42
CA PHE A 88 -6.21 -0.72 5.31
C PHE A 88 -7.25 -1.82 5.57
N TYR A 89 -6.84 -2.97 6.12
CA TYR A 89 -7.77 -4.09 6.41
C TYR A 89 -8.48 -3.97 7.78
N ASP A 90 -8.00 -3.10 8.66
CA ASP A 90 -8.57 -2.84 9.98
C ASP A 90 -8.77 -1.34 10.19
N VAL A 91 -9.69 -0.76 9.41
CA VAL A 91 -10.04 0.68 9.47
C VAL A 91 -10.51 1.12 10.86
N LYS A 92 -11.04 0.18 11.66
CA LYS A 92 -11.49 0.44 13.04
C LYS A 92 -10.35 0.34 14.08
N ASN A 93 -9.13 0.00 13.65
CA ASN A 93 -7.95 -0.18 14.49
C ASN A 93 -8.20 -1.07 15.71
N THR A 94 -8.87 -2.21 15.49
CA THR A 94 -9.24 -3.20 16.51
C THR A 94 -8.21 -4.32 16.68
N LEU A 95 -7.28 -4.46 15.74
CA LEU A 95 -6.23 -5.47 15.70
C LEU A 95 -4.90 -4.85 16.15
N PRO A 96 -4.40 -5.17 17.36
CA PRO A 96 -3.09 -4.75 17.81
C PRO A 96 -1.97 -5.28 16.90
N GLU A 97 -0.91 -4.50 16.73
CA GLU A 97 0.23 -4.82 15.85
C GLU A 97 0.87 -6.18 16.16
N VAL A 98 1.05 -6.50 17.46
CA VAL A 98 1.61 -7.79 17.90
C VAL A 98 0.72 -8.96 17.46
N LYS A 99 -0.61 -8.79 17.47
CA LYS A 99 -1.53 -9.82 16.97
C LYS A 99 -1.54 -9.86 15.44
N ALA A 100 -1.40 -8.70 14.78
CA ALA A 100 -1.31 -8.62 13.33
C ALA A 100 -0.06 -9.33 12.76
N LEU A 101 1.07 -9.30 13.47
CA LEU A 101 2.27 -10.05 13.09
C LEU A 101 2.06 -11.57 13.07
N ALA A 102 1.18 -12.06 13.95
CA ALA A 102 0.83 -13.48 14.05
C ALA A 102 -0.33 -13.88 13.12
N ASP A 103 -0.94 -12.93 12.41
CA ASP A 103 -2.13 -13.19 11.57
C ASP A 103 -1.73 -13.82 10.21
N PRO A 104 -2.10 -15.09 9.95
CA PRO A 104 -1.77 -15.75 8.69
C PRO A 104 -2.52 -15.17 7.48
N SER A 105 -3.71 -14.61 7.69
CA SER A 105 -4.50 -13.95 6.64
C SER A 105 -3.84 -12.65 6.21
N LEU A 106 -3.38 -11.84 7.17
CA LEU A 106 -2.64 -10.62 6.87
C LEU A 106 -1.30 -10.92 6.19
N ARG A 107 -0.61 -11.98 6.63
CA ARG A 107 0.60 -12.47 5.98
C ARG A 107 0.38 -12.86 4.53
N ARG A 108 -0.73 -13.53 4.23
CA ARG A 108 -1.07 -13.88 2.85
C ARG A 108 -1.33 -12.63 2.01
N LYS A 109 -2.15 -11.71 2.51
CA LYS A 109 -2.46 -10.43 1.85
C LYS A 109 -1.20 -9.61 1.57
N PHE A 110 -0.21 -9.63 2.46
CA PHE A 110 1.07 -8.96 2.25
C PHE A 110 1.88 -9.59 1.12
N GLN A 111 1.94 -10.92 1.05
CA GLN A 111 2.61 -11.59 -0.06
C GLN A 111 1.92 -11.30 -1.39
N ASP A 112 0.59 -11.32 -1.40
CA ASP A 112 -0.22 -11.02 -2.58
C ASP A 112 -0.03 -9.55 -3.00
N LEU A 113 0.05 -8.61 -2.06
CA LEU A 113 0.37 -7.21 -2.32
C LEU A 113 1.72 -7.06 -3.07
N PHE A 114 2.80 -7.62 -2.54
CA PHE A 114 4.10 -7.52 -3.19
C PHE A 114 4.13 -8.20 -4.57
N ARG A 115 3.39 -9.31 -4.71
CA ARG A 115 3.24 -9.98 -5.99
C ARG A 115 2.51 -9.09 -6.99
N PHE A 116 1.41 -8.47 -6.61
CA PHE A 116 0.59 -7.68 -7.53
C PHE A 116 1.24 -6.35 -7.91
N PHE A 117 1.93 -5.69 -6.98
CA PHE A 117 2.51 -4.36 -7.21
C PHE A 117 3.94 -4.41 -7.77
N PHE A 118 4.72 -5.44 -7.42
CA PHE A 118 6.14 -5.51 -7.82
C PHE A 118 6.52 -6.80 -8.55
N GLY A 119 5.62 -7.81 -8.62
CA GLY A 119 5.93 -9.10 -9.24
C GLY A 119 6.91 -9.95 -8.42
N LYS A 120 7.11 -9.62 -7.14
CA LYS A 120 8.11 -10.21 -6.25
C LYS A 120 7.46 -10.75 -4.98
N LYS A 121 8.20 -11.54 -4.22
CA LYS A 121 7.78 -11.98 -2.89
C LYS A 121 8.25 -10.94 -1.86
N GLY A 122 7.31 -10.34 -1.14
CA GLY A 122 7.65 -9.44 -0.03
C GLY A 122 8.23 -10.20 1.16
N ARG A 123 9.22 -9.60 1.83
CA ARG A 123 9.75 -10.10 3.09
C ARG A 123 8.83 -9.70 4.24
N TRP A 124 8.23 -10.69 4.88
CA TRP A 124 7.38 -10.47 6.06
C TRP A 124 8.24 -9.93 7.22
N PRO A 125 7.82 -8.86 7.93
CA PRO A 125 8.55 -8.36 9.07
C PRO A 125 8.50 -9.36 10.23
N SER A 126 9.63 -9.53 10.91
CA SER A 126 9.72 -10.34 12.14
C SER A 126 9.41 -9.53 13.40
N GLU A 127 9.46 -8.20 13.31
CA GLU A 127 9.26 -7.26 14.42
C GLU A 127 8.64 -5.95 13.90
N ILE A 128 7.94 -5.25 14.81
CA ILE A 128 7.30 -3.94 14.62
C ILE A 128 7.86 -2.99 15.65
#